data_AF-A0A194XUF3-F1
#
_entry.id   AF-A0A194XUF3-F1
#
_cell.length_a   1.000
_cell.length_b   1.000
_cell.length_c   1.000
_cell.angle_alpha   90.00
_cell.angle_beta   90.00
_cell.angle_gamma   90.00
#
_symmetry.space_group_name_H-M   'P 1'
#
loop_
_entity.id
_entity.type
_entity.pdbx_description
1 polymer ?
#
loop_
_entity_poly.entity_id
_entity_poly.type
_entity_poly.pdbx_seq_one_letter_code
_entity_poly.pdbx_strand_id
1 'polypeptide(L)'
;MDPFTTPPMSPRLPGAEIRTKHKEGIRRLFKFAKIGLQQLQGYYHLGDSTVRKILLYDVPERARPTRTGRPRESLNEQEVRDIIEYVCTDHATRVLNWIQIHDELQLSCSVKTLKRRCKEAGYYSCICCQKPYLTKTQANARWL
;
A
#
# COMPACT_ATOMS: atom_id res chain seq x y z
N MET A 1 36.65 -6.41 35.40
CA MET A 1 35.67 -6.16 34.32
C MET A 1 35.93 -4.75 33.83
N ASP A 2 36.60 -4.59 32.70
CA ASP A 2 36.94 -3.27 32.18
C ASP A 2 35.67 -2.50 31.82
N PRO A 3 35.45 -1.29 32.40
CA PRO A 3 34.22 -0.51 32.24
C PRO A 3 34.02 0.05 30.81
N PHE A 4 34.96 -0.21 29.90
CA PHE A 4 34.93 0.26 28.50
C PHE A 4 34.48 -0.79 27.48
N THR A 5 34.11 -2.00 27.92
CA THR A 5 33.68 -3.05 26.98
C THR A 5 32.27 -2.75 26.49
N THR A 6 32.19 -2.16 25.30
CA THR A 6 30.92 -1.95 24.60
C THR A 6 30.29 -3.33 24.34
N PRO A 7 29.01 -3.56 24.66
CA PRO A 7 28.39 -4.87 24.50
C PRO A 7 28.53 -5.36 23.06
N PRO A 8 28.90 -6.64 22.85
CA PRO A 8 29.18 -7.17 21.52
C PRO A 8 27.94 -7.03 20.63
N MET A 9 28.13 -6.44 19.45
CA MET A 9 27.03 -6.30 18.50
C MET A 9 26.64 -7.68 17.95
N SER A 10 25.34 -7.96 17.93
CA SER A 10 24.84 -9.16 17.24
C SER A 10 25.22 -9.10 15.75
N PRO A 11 25.78 -10.17 15.18
CA PRO A 11 26.22 -10.18 13.78
C PRO A 11 25.04 -9.85 12.84
N ARG A 12 25.29 -8.96 11.88
CA ARG A 12 24.29 -8.59 10.87
C ARG A 12 24.19 -9.68 9.80
N LEU A 13 22.99 -10.14 9.52
CA LEU A 13 22.71 -11.01 8.38
C LEU A 13 22.79 -10.22 7.05
N PRO A 14 23.46 -10.75 6.00
CA PRO A 14 23.42 -10.16 4.67
C PRO A 14 21.98 -9.98 4.17
N GLY A 15 21.68 -8.85 3.51
CA GLY A 15 20.33 -8.51 3.05
C GLY A 15 19.39 -7.96 4.14
N ALA A 16 19.66 -8.19 5.42
CA ALA A 16 18.84 -7.66 6.51
C ALA A 16 19.03 -6.14 6.67
N GLU A 17 17.97 -5.47 7.10
CA GLU A 17 18.00 -4.05 7.38
C GLU A 17 18.86 -3.73 8.61
N ILE A 18 19.65 -2.66 8.49
CA ILE A 18 20.38 -2.07 9.62
C ILE A 18 19.37 -1.38 10.55
N ARG A 19 19.30 -1.84 11.81
CA ARG A 19 18.39 -1.27 12.81
C ARG A 19 18.68 0.22 13.05
N THR A 20 17.64 0.99 13.34
CA THR A 20 17.73 2.45 13.59
C THR A 20 18.77 2.79 14.65
N LYS A 21 18.81 2.04 15.76
CA LYS A 21 19.80 2.21 16.84
C LYS A 21 21.26 2.16 16.33
N HIS A 22 21.58 1.31 15.36
CA HIS A 22 22.94 1.23 14.80
C HIS A 22 23.24 2.42 13.89
N LYS A 23 22.27 2.89 13.10
CA LYS A 23 22.42 4.08 12.25
C LYS A 23 22.69 5.33 13.11
N GLU A 24 21.96 5.48 14.21
CA GLU A 24 22.20 6.56 15.18
C GLU A 24 23.56 6.43 15.86
N GLY A 25 23.95 5.21 16.26
CA GLY A 25 25.28 4.94 16.83
C GLY A 25 26.40 5.39 15.88
N ILE A 26 26.32 4.99 14.60
CA ILE A 26 27.27 5.41 13.56
C ILE A 26 27.35 6.93 13.45
N ARG A 27 26.20 7.62 13.41
CA ARG A 27 26.16 9.10 13.34
C ARG A 27 26.78 9.75 14.57
N ARG A 28 26.48 9.24 15.77
CA ARG A 28 27.03 9.77 17.03
C ARG A 28 28.54 9.58 17.12
N LEU A 29 29.04 8.38 16.77
CA LEU A 29 30.47 8.07 16.77
C LEU A 29 31.23 8.92 15.75
N PHE A 30 30.66 9.16 14.57
CA PHE A 30 31.28 10.02 13.57
C PHE A 30 31.24 11.50 13.97
N LYS A 31 30.08 12.00 14.43
CA LYS A 31 29.88 13.44 14.71
C LYS A 31 30.60 13.89 15.99
N PHE A 32 30.46 13.13 17.08
CA PHE A 32 30.96 13.49 18.41
C PHE A 32 32.32 12.87 18.72
N ALA A 33 32.50 11.58 18.47
CA ALA A 33 33.76 10.89 18.77
C ALA A 33 34.81 10.98 17.63
N LYS A 34 34.45 11.62 16.50
CA LYS A 34 35.33 11.82 15.33
C LYS A 34 35.99 10.54 14.81
N ILE A 35 35.32 9.40 14.99
CA ILE A 35 35.81 8.10 14.52
C ILE A 35 35.81 8.09 12.99
N GLY A 36 36.94 7.65 12.41
CA GLY A 36 37.11 7.56 10.96
C GLY A 36 36.23 6.49 10.30
N LEU A 37 35.97 6.67 9.00
CA LEU A 37 35.10 5.77 8.22
C LEU A 37 35.56 4.30 8.24
N GLN A 38 36.87 4.06 8.17
CA GLN A 38 37.43 2.70 8.17
C GLN A 38 37.17 1.95 9.49
N GLN A 39 37.24 2.66 10.62
CA GLN A 39 36.96 2.08 11.93
C GLN A 39 35.47 1.76 12.09
N LEU A 40 34.58 2.62 11.58
CA LEU A 40 33.14 2.36 11.55
C LEU A 40 32.78 1.15 10.67
N GLN A 41 33.45 1.00 9.52
CA GLN A 41 33.27 -0.17 8.65
C GLN A 41 33.67 -1.47 9.36
N GLY A 42 34.82 -1.47 10.04
CA GLY A 42 35.30 -2.61 10.81
C GLY A 42 34.37 -2.97 11.97
N TYR A 43 33.94 -1.97 12.74
CA TYR A 43 33.10 -2.18 13.92
C TYR A 43 31.69 -2.66 13.58
N TYR A 44 31.06 -2.10 12.53
CA TYR A 44 29.67 -2.44 12.15
C TYR A 44 29.57 -3.50 11.04
N HIS A 45 30.70 -3.97 10.48
CA HIS A 45 30.74 -4.85 9.32
C HIS A 45 29.88 -4.34 8.14
N LEU A 46 30.06 -3.06 7.81
CA LEU A 46 29.34 -2.36 6.75
C LEU A 46 30.32 -1.91 5.66
N GLY A 47 29.88 -1.92 4.41
CA GLY A 47 30.65 -1.31 3.32
C GLY A 47 30.65 0.21 3.38
N ASP A 48 31.72 0.84 2.91
CA ASP A 48 31.91 2.30 2.86
C ASP A 48 30.68 3.06 2.31
N SER A 49 30.14 2.60 1.17
CA SER A 49 28.97 3.22 0.53
C SER A 49 27.73 3.24 1.43
N THR A 50 27.59 2.24 2.30
CA THR A 50 26.46 2.13 3.25
C THR A 50 26.67 3.07 4.43
N VAL A 51 27.88 3.14 4.98
CA VAL A 51 28.24 4.07 6.05
C VAL A 51 28.05 5.51 5.60
N ARG A 52 28.56 5.87 4.41
CA ARG A 52 28.36 7.21 3.82
C ARG A 52 26.89 7.55 3.63
N LYS A 53 26.07 6.62 3.11
CA LYS A 53 24.62 6.83 2.99
C LYS A 53 23.95 7.08 4.35
N ILE A 54 24.40 6.44 5.42
CA ILE A 54 23.87 6.66 6.78
C ILE A 54 24.27 8.04 7.31
N LEU A 55 25.50 8.47 7.05
CA LEU A 55 26.04 9.75 7.51
C LEU A 55 25.46 10.94 6.76
N LEU A 56 25.27 10.81 5.44
CA LEU A 56 24.73 11.87 4.57
C LEU A 56 23.20 12.01 4.65
N TYR A 57 22.50 11.03 5.24
CA TYR A 57 21.05 11.09 5.37
C TYR A 57 20.68 11.87 6.63
N ASP A 58 20.14 13.07 6.47
CA ASP A 58 19.84 13.99 7.58
C ASP A 58 18.63 13.56 8.44
N VAL A 59 17.75 12.72 7.92
CA VAL A 59 16.54 12.30 8.64
C VAL A 59 16.86 11.21 9.66
N PRO A 60 16.40 11.31 10.93
CA PRO A 60 16.68 10.32 11.98
C PRO A 60 16.12 8.94 11.62
N GLU A 61 14.91 8.91 11.04
CA GLU A 61 14.19 7.71 10.65
C GLU A 61 14.05 7.59 9.13
N ARG A 62 13.75 6.37 8.64
CA ARG A 62 13.45 6.13 7.22
C ARG A 62 12.11 6.79 6.87
N ALA A 63 12.12 8.06 6.51
CA ALA A 63 11.16 8.61 5.55
C ALA A 63 11.57 8.10 4.16
N ARG A 64 11.41 6.80 3.91
CA ARG A 64 11.53 6.30 2.54
C ARG A 64 10.34 6.86 1.77
N PRO A 65 10.52 7.43 0.57
CA PRO A 65 9.39 7.59 -0.32
C PRO A 65 8.76 6.21 -0.46
N THR A 66 7.48 6.11 -0.12
CA THR A 66 6.69 4.89 -0.30
C THR A 66 6.94 4.45 -1.73
N ARG A 67 7.47 3.24 -1.91
CA ARG A 67 7.78 2.73 -3.24
C ARG A 67 6.46 2.72 -4.01
N THR A 68 6.26 3.71 -4.87
CA THR A 68 5.12 3.76 -5.76
C THR A 68 5.29 2.52 -6.63
N GLY A 69 4.40 1.55 -6.43
CA GLY A 69 4.39 0.34 -7.25
C GLY A 69 4.24 0.71 -8.73
N ARG A 70 4.34 -0.28 -9.61
CA ARG A 70 4.04 -0.09 -11.03
C ARG A 70 2.68 0.65 -11.18
N PRO A 71 2.60 1.74 -11.96
CA PRO A 71 1.33 2.42 -12.22
C PRO A 71 0.33 1.39 -12.78
N ARG A 72 -0.85 1.34 -12.16
CA ARG A 72 -1.85 0.32 -12.38
C ARG A 72 -2.90 0.86 -13.34
N GLU A 73 -2.52 1.16 -14.57
CA GLU A 73 -3.43 1.85 -15.48
C GLU A 73 -4.15 0.86 -16.39
N SER A 74 -5.45 0.72 -16.14
CA SER A 74 -6.42 0.30 -17.15
C SER A 74 -7.72 1.10 -17.08
N LEU A 75 -7.85 2.08 -16.16
CA LEU A 75 -9.04 2.93 -16.04
C LEU A 75 -8.67 4.30 -15.48
N ASN A 76 -8.88 5.33 -16.30
CA ASN A 76 -8.68 6.74 -15.97
C ASN A 76 -9.68 7.17 -14.88
N GLU A 77 -9.34 8.20 -14.11
CA GLU A 77 -10.23 8.74 -13.08
C GLU A 77 -11.53 9.29 -13.67
N GLN A 78 -11.47 9.92 -14.84
CA GLN A 78 -12.68 10.41 -15.52
C GLN A 78 -13.60 9.26 -15.94
N GLU A 79 -13.05 8.20 -16.54
CA GLU A 79 -13.81 7.00 -16.90
C GLU A 79 -14.51 6.38 -15.67
N VAL A 80 -13.85 6.37 -14.51
CA VAL A 80 -14.49 5.90 -13.26
C VAL A 80 -15.69 6.77 -12.89
N ARG A 81 -15.58 8.10 -13.04
CA ARG A 81 -16.69 9.02 -12.75
C ARG A 81 -17.85 8.84 -13.72
N ASP A 82 -17.56 8.72 -15.01
CA ASP A 82 -18.57 8.52 -16.05
C ASP A 82 -19.34 7.21 -15.83
N ILE A 83 -18.64 6.13 -15.41
CA ILE A 83 -19.28 4.87 -15.03
C ILE A 83 -20.16 5.03 -13.79
N ILE A 84 -19.69 5.74 -12.76
CA ILE A 84 -20.47 5.98 -11.55
C ILE A 84 -21.72 6.80 -11.89
N GLU A 85 -21.59 7.81 -12.75
CA GLU A 85 -22.70 8.61 -13.23
C GLU A 85 -23.73 7.73 -13.96
N TYR A 86 -23.30 6.92 -14.92
CA TYR A 86 -24.15 5.97 -15.66
C TYR A 86 -24.94 5.02 -14.74
N VAL A 87 -24.27 4.43 -13.75
CA VAL A 87 -24.91 3.54 -12.77
C VAL A 87 -25.86 4.31 -11.85
N CYS A 88 -25.68 5.62 -11.69
CA CYS A 88 -26.53 6.45 -10.86
C CYS A 88 -27.71 7.10 -11.61
N THR A 89 -27.69 7.14 -12.93
CA THR A 89 -28.71 7.79 -13.76
C THR A 89 -30.09 7.18 -13.57
N ASP A 90 -30.21 5.85 -13.67
CA ASP A 90 -31.49 5.15 -13.66
C ASP A 90 -31.57 4.09 -12.55
N HIS A 91 -32.79 3.80 -12.09
CA HIS A 91 -33.00 2.67 -11.17
C HIS A 91 -32.62 1.34 -11.84
N ALA A 92 -32.88 1.19 -13.14
CA ALA A 92 -32.54 -0.02 -13.89
C ALA A 92 -31.03 -0.25 -13.91
N THR A 93 -30.23 0.78 -14.20
CA THR A 93 -28.76 0.69 -14.22
C THR A 93 -28.17 0.51 -12.82
N ARG A 94 -28.80 1.08 -11.79
CA ARG A 94 -28.38 0.94 -10.39
C ARG A 94 -28.46 -0.48 -9.84
N VAL A 95 -29.34 -1.33 -10.39
CA VAL A 95 -29.53 -2.72 -9.94
C VAL A 95 -28.62 -3.71 -10.71
N LEU A 96 -27.94 -3.24 -11.76
CA LEU A 96 -27.05 -4.09 -12.56
C LEU A 96 -25.88 -4.64 -11.75
N ASN A 97 -25.51 -5.88 -12.07
CA ASN A 97 -24.32 -6.51 -11.52
C ASN A 97 -23.05 -5.98 -12.23
N TRP A 98 -21.89 -6.07 -11.56
CA TRP A 98 -20.61 -5.62 -12.07
C TRP A 98 -20.19 -6.28 -13.40
N ILE A 99 -20.64 -7.50 -13.66
CA ILE A 99 -20.41 -8.20 -14.93
C ILE A 99 -21.24 -7.55 -16.04
N GLN A 100 -22.52 -7.25 -15.77
CA GLN A 100 -23.40 -6.62 -16.75
C GLN A 100 -22.92 -5.21 -17.09
N ILE A 101 -22.53 -4.43 -16.08
CA ILE A 101 -21.96 -3.08 -16.29
C ILE A 101 -20.68 -3.16 -17.13
N HIS A 102 -19.85 -4.18 -16.88
CA HIS A 102 -18.60 -4.39 -17.63
C HIS A 102 -18.86 -4.75 -19.10
N ASP A 103 -19.82 -5.64 -19.35
CA ASP A 103 -20.22 -6.08 -20.69
C ASP A 103 -20.94 -4.97 -21.48
N GLU A 104 -21.85 -4.23 -20.86
CA GLU A 104 -22.60 -3.12 -21.47
C GLU A 104 -21.68 -1.97 -21.89
N LEU A 105 -20.72 -1.61 -21.04
CA LEU A 105 -19.77 -0.53 -21.30
C LEU A 105 -18.52 -1.00 -22.06
N GLN A 106 -18.44 -2.29 -22.41
CA GLN A 106 -17.34 -2.91 -23.16
C GLN A 106 -15.95 -2.51 -22.65
N LEU A 107 -15.77 -2.55 -21.32
CA LEU A 107 -14.54 -2.05 -20.71
C LEU A 107 -13.35 -2.98 -20.97
N SER A 108 -12.20 -2.41 -21.34
CA SER A 108 -10.96 -3.17 -21.58
C SER A 108 -10.36 -3.79 -20.31
N CYS A 109 -10.73 -3.29 -19.14
CA CYS A 109 -10.22 -3.74 -17.86
C CYS A 109 -10.93 -5.01 -17.35
N SER A 110 -10.38 -5.66 -16.33
CA SER A 110 -11.10 -6.75 -15.65
C SER A 110 -12.24 -6.21 -14.76
N VAL A 111 -13.31 -7.00 -14.60
CA VAL A 111 -14.40 -6.73 -13.64
C VAL A 111 -13.89 -6.47 -12.22
N LYS A 112 -12.82 -7.16 -11.81
CA LYS A 112 -12.17 -6.94 -10.50
C LYS A 112 -11.54 -5.55 -10.40
N THR A 113 -10.94 -5.07 -11.49
CA THR A 113 -10.37 -3.72 -11.56
C THR A 113 -11.47 -2.68 -11.49
N LEU A 114 -12.55 -2.84 -12.27
CA LEU A 114 -13.73 -1.98 -12.22
C LEU A 114 -14.26 -1.82 -10.79
N LYS A 115 -14.60 -2.93 -10.13
CA LYS A 115 -15.13 -2.93 -8.76
C LYS A 115 -14.18 -2.25 -7.77
N ARG A 116 -12.88 -2.51 -7.88
CA ARG A 116 -11.88 -1.89 -7.00
C ARG A 116 -11.80 -0.38 -7.23
N ARG A 117 -11.75 0.07 -8.49
CA ARG A 117 -11.63 1.50 -8.84
C ARG A 117 -12.86 2.29 -8.43
N CYS A 118 -14.06 1.77 -8.65
CA CYS A 118 -15.29 2.40 -8.15
C CYS A 118 -15.28 2.52 -6.61
N LYS A 119 -14.80 1.48 -5.90
CA LYS A 119 -14.65 1.51 -4.44
C LYS A 119 -13.63 2.55 -3.95
N GLU A 120 -12.48 2.65 -4.63
CA GLU A 120 -11.46 3.67 -4.36
C GLU A 120 -12.02 5.09 -4.55
N ALA A 121 -12.89 5.29 -5.54
CA ALA A 121 -13.61 6.54 -5.78
C ALA A 121 -14.79 6.78 -4.81
N GLY A 122 -15.05 5.86 -3.87
CA GLY A 122 -16.08 6.00 -2.85
C GLY A 122 -17.46 5.47 -3.24
N TYR A 123 -17.61 4.83 -4.40
CA TYR A 123 -18.87 4.20 -4.80
C TYR A 123 -18.96 2.77 -4.26
N TYR A 124 -20.05 2.48 -3.56
CA TYR A 124 -20.42 1.16 -3.07
C TYR A 124 -21.78 0.80 -3.68
N SER A 125 -21.87 -0.37 -4.33
CA SER A 125 -23.13 -0.87 -4.89
C SER A 125 -24.22 -0.87 -3.81
N CYS A 126 -25.42 -0.39 -4.15
CA CYS A 126 -26.53 -0.30 -3.21
C CYS A 126 -26.84 -1.68 -2.59
N ILE A 127 -26.60 -1.84 -1.29
CA ILE A 127 -26.89 -3.08 -0.55
C ILE A 127 -28.38 -3.12 -0.12
N CYS A 128 -29.01 -1.94 -0.03
CA CYS A 128 -30.31 -1.75 0.60
C CYS A 128 -31.43 -1.44 -0.40
N CYS A 129 -31.40 -2.01 -1.60
CA CYS A 129 -32.63 -2.05 -2.40
C CYS A 129 -33.65 -2.86 -1.60
N GLN A 130 -34.76 -2.22 -1.17
CA GLN A 130 -35.84 -2.92 -0.48
C GLN A 130 -36.23 -4.12 -1.33
N LYS A 131 -36.26 -5.30 -0.70
CA LYS A 131 -36.73 -6.52 -1.36
C LYS A 131 -38.14 -6.20 -1.88
N PRO A 132 -38.43 -6.40 -3.18
CA PRO A 132 -39.76 -6.10 -3.70
C PRO A 132 -40.80 -6.89 -2.88
N TYR A 133 -41.93 -6.25 -2.58
CA TYR A 133 -43.01 -6.89 -1.84
C TYR A 133 -43.39 -8.20 -2.54
N LEU A 134 -43.53 -9.29 -1.78
CA LEU A 134 -44.02 -10.53 -2.35
C LEU A 134 -45.42 -10.29 -2.91
N THR A 135 -45.60 -10.56 -4.20
CA THR A 135 -46.95 -10.61 -4.77
C THR A 135 -47.66 -11.86 -4.24
N LYS A 136 -49.00 -11.82 -4.18
CA LYS A 136 -49.82 -12.96 -3.73
C LYS A 136 -49.47 -14.25 -4.48
N THR A 137 -49.21 -14.14 -5.78
CA THR A 137 -48.79 -15.25 -6.66
C THR A 137 -47.44 -15.84 -6.26
N GLN A 138 -46.44 -15.00 -5.98
CA GLN A 138 -45.12 -15.44 -5.52
C GLN A 138 -45.15 -16.04 -4.11
N ALA A 139 -46.08 -15.60 -3.26
CA ALA A 139 -46.26 -16.17 -1.92
C ALA A 139 -46.85 -17.59 -2.00
N ASN A 140 -47.88 -17.78 -2.83
CA ASN A 140 -48.51 -19.09 -3.03
C ASN A 140 -47.54 -20.11 -3.66
N ALA A 141 -46.71 -19.69 -4.61
CA ALA A 141 -45.73 -20.56 -5.26
C ALA A 141 -44.57 -21.02 -4.36
N ARG A 142 -44.37 -20.39 -3.20
CA ARG A 142 -43.38 -20.80 -2.19
C ARG A 142 -43.95 -21.76 -1.13
N TRP A 143 -45.27 -21.85 -1.03
CA TRP A 143 -45.99 -22.65 -0.04
C TRP A 143 -46.37 -24.04 -0.55
N LEU A 144 -46.24 -24.28 -1.86
CA LEU A 144 -46.34 -25.59 -2.52
C LEU A 144 -44.94 -26.13 -2.81
#